data_AF-A0A1X1YVL5-F1
#
_entry.id   AF-A0A1X1YVL5-F1
#
_cell.length_a   1.000
_cell.length_b   1.000
_cell.length_c   1.000
_cell.angle_alpha   90.00
_cell.angle_beta   90.00
_cell.angle_gamma   90.00
#
_symmetry.space_group_name_H-M   'P 1'
#
loop_
_entity.id
_entity.type
_entity.pdbx_description
1 polymer ?
#
loop_
_entity_poly.entity_id
_entity_poly.type
_entity_poly.pdbx_seq_one_letter_code
_entity_poly.pdbx_strand_id
1 'polypeptide(L)'
;MPHFAKPAAGSWTQNYPELGTAPVDYTDSVDPAFFETEREAIFKRTWLNVGRVERLPRTGSYFTKELPSAGRGMSVIVVKTKDGSVKAFHNLCRHRGNKLVWNDYPHEETSGTCRQFTCKYHAWRYSLDGELTFIQQEDEFFDVDKSRYGLVPVRCEVWEGFIFVNLDQHAKPLADYLGPLAKGIEGYPFHEMTEVYSYKAEVGSNWKLFIDAFAEFYHAPVLHQGQYTKEEAAKILKYGFEALHYEVASPHGMISVWGGQSPPADLNMVKPMDRVLRSGLFGPWERPDIEGLDPLPPGVNPAKAKQWGIDSFHFFPNFMLLIWAPGWYLTYHYWPTAVDKHIFEGTLYFVPPKNARERLAQELAAVTFKEYALQDANTLEATQTMIGTKVVRDFPLCDQEILLRSLHKVAGDYVKEYSNNGAAR
;
A
#
# COMPACT_ATOMS: atom_id res chain seq x y z
N MET A 1 -31.14 -14.43 6.49
CA MET A 1 -30.17 -15.53 6.28
C MET A 1 -28.96 -14.93 5.57
N PRO A 2 -27.73 -15.35 5.89
CA PRO A 2 -26.55 -14.86 5.18
C PRO A 2 -26.63 -15.25 3.70
N HIS A 3 -26.15 -14.38 2.83
CA HIS A 3 -26.06 -14.59 1.39
C HIS A 3 -24.88 -15.49 1.01
N PHE A 4 -23.80 -15.45 1.80
CA PHE A 4 -22.60 -16.26 1.59
C PHE A 4 -22.30 -17.14 2.80
N ALA A 5 -21.40 -18.11 2.63
CA ALA A 5 -21.02 -19.01 3.71
C ALA A 5 -20.29 -18.23 4.81
N LYS A 6 -20.74 -18.41 6.06
CA LYS A 6 -20.05 -17.93 7.25
C LYS A 6 -19.07 -19.00 7.78
N PRO A 7 -18.07 -18.61 8.58
CA PRO A 7 -17.21 -19.56 9.28
C PRO A 7 -18.02 -20.54 10.13
N ALA A 8 -17.42 -21.70 10.44
CA ALA A 8 -18.02 -22.70 11.33
C ALA A 8 -18.33 -22.13 12.73
N ALA A 9 -17.59 -21.10 13.16
CA ALA A 9 -17.81 -20.39 14.42
C ALA A 9 -19.12 -19.56 14.45
N GLY A 10 -19.76 -19.32 13.29
CA GLY A 10 -21.03 -18.60 13.16
C GLY A 10 -20.91 -17.24 12.50
N SER A 11 -19.94 -16.43 12.93
CA SER A 11 -19.66 -15.09 12.39
C SER A 11 -18.15 -14.88 12.17
N TRP A 12 -17.77 -13.84 11.44
CA TRP A 12 -16.35 -13.51 11.23
C TRP A 12 -15.68 -13.12 12.55
N THR A 13 -16.36 -12.31 13.37
CA THR A 13 -15.86 -11.89 14.69
C THR A 13 -15.74 -13.09 15.65
N GLN A 14 -16.67 -14.04 15.62
CA GLN A 14 -16.58 -15.27 16.42
C GLN A 14 -15.42 -16.18 15.98
N ASN A 15 -15.01 -16.10 14.72
CA ASN A 15 -13.86 -16.84 14.19
C ASN A 15 -12.51 -16.26 14.66
N TYR A 16 -12.49 -15.00 15.11
CA TYR A 16 -11.31 -14.28 15.64
C TYR A 16 -11.63 -13.68 17.02
N PRO A 17 -11.87 -14.52 18.05
CA PRO A 17 -12.40 -14.07 19.34
C PRO A 17 -11.50 -13.07 20.08
N GLU A 18 -10.20 -13.07 19.80
CA GLU A 18 -9.21 -12.14 20.36
C GLU A 18 -9.42 -10.68 19.94
N LEU A 19 -10.19 -10.43 18.87
CA LEU A 19 -10.55 -9.08 18.41
C LEU A 19 -11.78 -8.51 19.15
N GLY A 20 -12.57 -9.38 19.78
CA GLY A 20 -13.75 -9.01 20.57
C GLY A 20 -14.85 -8.27 19.79
N THR A 21 -15.94 -7.96 20.49
CA THR A 21 -17.11 -7.25 19.95
C THR A 21 -17.39 -5.92 20.65
N ALA A 22 -16.54 -5.52 21.60
CA ALA A 22 -16.66 -4.22 22.26
C ALA A 22 -16.55 -3.07 21.24
N PRO A 23 -17.10 -1.89 21.53
CA PRO A 23 -16.82 -0.70 20.73
C PRO A 23 -15.31 -0.47 20.57
N VAL A 24 -14.91 0.09 19.44
CA VAL A 24 -13.53 0.49 19.14
C VAL A 24 -13.33 1.96 19.50
N ASP A 25 -12.17 2.29 20.07
CA ASP A 25 -11.75 3.65 20.40
C ASP A 25 -10.71 4.15 19.38
N TYR A 26 -11.03 5.27 18.70
CA TYR A 26 -10.16 5.91 17.71
C TYR A 26 -9.14 6.90 18.30
N THR A 27 -8.84 6.83 19.60
CA THR A 27 -7.82 7.66 20.25
C THR A 27 -6.46 7.52 19.56
N ASP A 28 -6.15 6.32 19.06
CA ASP A 28 -4.95 6.02 18.27
C ASP A 28 -4.86 6.80 16.93
N SER A 29 -5.96 7.44 16.53
CA SER A 29 -6.13 8.17 15.28
C SER A 29 -6.35 9.68 15.50
N VAL A 30 -6.31 10.15 16.75
CA VAL A 30 -6.48 11.57 17.12
C VAL A 30 -5.49 12.07 18.16
N ASP A 31 -4.69 11.19 18.77
CA ASP A 31 -3.67 11.55 19.75
C ASP A 31 -2.29 11.79 19.08
N PRO A 32 -1.78 13.04 19.04
CA PRO A 32 -0.46 13.33 18.49
C PRO A 32 0.68 12.58 19.19
N ALA A 33 0.58 12.33 20.50
CA ALA A 33 1.62 11.60 21.23
C ALA A 33 1.66 10.11 20.84
N PHE A 34 0.48 9.52 20.63
CA PHE A 34 0.38 8.17 20.08
C PHE A 34 0.99 8.12 18.68
N PHE A 35 0.65 9.08 17.82
CA PHE A 35 1.20 9.17 16.45
C PHE A 35 2.73 9.26 16.42
N GLU A 36 3.34 10.08 17.28
CA GLU A 36 4.81 10.13 17.35
C GLU A 36 5.41 8.81 17.81
N THR A 37 4.71 8.06 18.67
CA THR A 37 5.13 6.71 19.07
C THR A 37 4.95 5.70 17.93
N GLU A 38 3.89 5.81 17.12
CA GLU A 38 3.71 4.99 15.91
C GLU A 38 4.89 5.15 14.94
N ARG A 39 5.40 6.38 14.76
CA ARG A 39 6.58 6.62 13.90
C ARG A 39 7.78 5.76 14.32
N GLU A 40 8.04 5.69 15.62
CA GLU A 40 9.16 4.93 16.19
C GLU A 40 8.90 3.42 16.25
N ALA A 41 7.68 3.03 16.63
CA ALA A 41 7.30 1.64 16.89
C ALA A 41 6.97 0.86 15.62
N ILE A 42 6.35 1.52 14.64
CA ILE A 42 5.84 0.91 13.41
C ILE A 42 6.76 1.29 12.25
N PHE A 43 6.70 2.54 11.77
CA PHE A 43 7.28 2.91 10.47
C PHE A 43 8.81 2.83 10.41
N LYS A 44 9.50 2.92 11.55
CA LYS A 44 10.96 2.71 11.61
C LYS A 44 11.38 1.25 11.78
N ARG A 45 10.46 0.33 12.04
CA ARG A 45 10.75 -1.05 12.46
C ARG A 45 10.05 -2.12 11.64
N THR A 46 9.03 -1.76 10.87
CA THR A 46 8.32 -2.67 9.96
C THR A 46 8.82 -2.51 8.53
N TRP A 47 8.53 -3.51 7.70
CA TRP A 47 8.80 -3.44 6.26
C TRP A 47 7.81 -2.50 5.59
N LEU A 48 8.33 -1.57 4.77
CA LEU A 48 7.56 -0.60 4.02
C LEU A 48 7.71 -0.87 2.52
N ASN A 49 6.61 -1.05 1.81
CA ASN A 49 6.68 -1.12 0.35
C ASN A 49 6.98 0.27 -0.22
N VAL A 50 7.96 0.38 -1.13
CA VAL A 50 8.41 1.66 -1.70
C VAL A 50 8.33 1.72 -3.22
N GLY A 51 7.85 0.66 -3.86
CA GLY A 51 7.68 0.58 -5.30
C GLY A 51 7.97 -0.80 -5.85
N ARG A 52 8.24 -0.86 -7.16
CA ARG A 52 8.53 -2.10 -7.87
C ARG A 52 9.83 -2.07 -8.66
N VAL A 53 10.34 -3.26 -8.99
CA VAL A 53 11.59 -3.47 -9.74
C VAL A 53 11.58 -2.91 -11.16
N GLU A 54 10.41 -2.69 -11.75
CA GLU A 54 10.27 -2.09 -13.09
C GLU A 54 10.76 -0.62 -13.10
N ARG A 55 10.86 0.04 -11.94
CA ARG A 55 11.53 1.35 -11.79
C ARG A 55 13.06 1.25 -11.90
N LEU A 56 13.61 0.04 -11.90
CA LEU A 56 15.04 -0.26 -11.89
C LEU A 56 15.44 -1.16 -13.07
N PRO A 57 15.20 -0.75 -14.34
CA PRO A 57 15.33 -1.64 -15.49
C PRO A 57 16.76 -2.15 -15.73
N ARG A 58 17.79 -1.41 -15.29
CA ARG A 58 19.21 -1.71 -15.57
C ARG A 58 20.10 -1.33 -14.39
N THR A 59 21.33 -1.84 -14.39
CA THR A 59 22.36 -1.44 -13.41
C THR A 59 22.51 0.08 -13.38
N GLY A 60 22.56 0.61 -12.17
CA GLY A 60 22.67 2.04 -11.89
C GLY A 60 21.34 2.78 -11.98
N SER A 61 20.24 2.14 -12.42
CA SER A 61 18.91 2.72 -12.26
C SER A 61 18.62 2.89 -10.78
N TYR A 62 18.05 4.04 -10.43
CA TYR A 62 17.71 4.37 -9.06
C TYR A 62 16.43 5.20 -9.01
N PHE A 63 15.78 5.19 -7.85
CA PHE A 63 14.81 6.20 -7.47
C PHE A 63 15.01 6.57 -5.99
N THR A 64 14.53 7.74 -5.61
CA THR A 64 14.43 8.15 -4.20
C THR A 64 13.01 7.98 -3.72
N LYS A 65 12.82 7.66 -2.44
CA LYS A 65 11.52 7.64 -1.78
C LYS A 65 11.60 8.47 -0.51
N GLU A 66 10.69 9.43 -0.35
CA GLU A 66 10.51 10.11 0.92
C GLU A 66 9.67 9.22 1.84
N LEU A 67 10.08 9.10 3.10
CA LEU A 67 9.42 8.28 4.12
C LEU A 67 8.88 9.20 5.22
N PRO A 68 7.89 10.07 4.92
CA PRO A 68 7.41 11.04 5.89
C PRO A 68 6.84 10.36 7.14
N SER A 69 6.42 9.09 7.08
CA SER A 69 5.97 8.27 8.21
C SER A 69 7.08 7.93 9.20
N ALA A 70 8.33 7.83 8.74
CA ALA A 70 9.49 7.50 9.58
C ALA A 70 10.21 8.76 10.12
N GLY A 71 9.77 9.95 9.74
CA GLY A 71 10.26 11.23 10.27
C GLY A 71 10.38 12.29 9.19
N ARG A 72 10.34 13.56 9.61
CA ARG A 72 10.45 14.69 8.68
C ARG A 72 11.81 14.67 7.95
N GLY A 73 11.77 14.68 6.62
CA GLY A 73 12.97 14.67 5.77
C GLY A 73 13.67 13.32 5.67
N MET A 74 13.07 12.24 6.22
CA MET A 74 13.58 10.89 6.02
C MET A 74 13.44 10.52 4.53
N SER A 75 14.55 10.18 3.88
CA SER A 75 14.61 9.88 2.45
C SER A 75 15.57 8.73 2.22
N VAL A 76 15.21 7.83 1.31
CA VAL A 76 16.05 6.69 0.91
C VAL A 76 16.32 6.71 -0.59
N ILE A 77 17.48 6.21 -0.98
CA ILE A 77 17.83 5.89 -2.36
C ILE A 77 17.66 4.39 -2.52
N VAL A 78 16.94 3.96 -3.54
CA VAL A 78 16.84 2.56 -3.95
C VAL A 78 17.51 2.41 -5.31
N VAL A 79 18.42 1.45 -5.44
CA VAL A 79 19.29 1.33 -6.62
C VAL A 79 19.50 -0.14 -7.02
N LYS A 80 19.56 -0.39 -8.32
CA LYS A 80 20.02 -1.67 -8.87
C LYS A 80 21.53 -1.63 -9.06
N THR A 81 22.25 -2.49 -8.35
CA THR A 81 23.71 -2.53 -8.33
C THR A 81 24.30 -3.27 -9.53
N LYS A 82 25.63 -3.39 -9.56
CA LYS A 82 26.36 -4.06 -10.65
C LYS A 82 26.15 -5.57 -10.67
N ASP A 83 25.96 -6.19 -9.52
CA ASP A 83 25.65 -7.62 -9.38
C ASP A 83 24.16 -7.94 -9.68
N GLY A 84 23.35 -6.92 -9.99
CA GLY A 84 21.93 -7.06 -10.28
C GLY A 84 21.03 -7.04 -9.05
N SER A 85 21.58 -6.99 -7.82
CA SER A 85 20.79 -6.85 -6.60
C SER A 85 20.14 -5.46 -6.47
N VAL A 86 19.12 -5.36 -5.64
CA VAL A 86 18.47 -4.09 -5.29
C VAL A 86 18.91 -3.74 -3.87
N LYS A 87 19.52 -2.56 -3.70
CA LYS A 87 19.96 -2.04 -2.40
C LYS A 87 19.26 -0.72 -2.08
N ALA A 88 19.15 -0.43 -0.80
CA ALA A 88 18.67 0.86 -0.31
C ALA A 88 19.66 1.50 0.66
N PHE A 89 19.72 2.83 0.63
CA PHE A 89 20.56 3.62 1.52
C PHE A 89 19.81 4.86 2.00
N HIS A 90 20.15 5.38 3.19
CA HIS A 90 19.71 6.72 3.56
C HIS A 90 20.22 7.73 2.52
N ASN A 91 19.35 8.62 2.05
CA ASN A 91 19.66 9.65 1.04
C ASN A 91 20.44 10.83 1.67
N LEU A 92 21.57 10.53 2.29
CA LEU A 92 22.34 11.46 3.11
C LEU A 92 23.83 11.30 2.83
N CYS A 93 24.46 12.39 2.39
CA CYS A 93 25.91 12.45 2.24
C CYS A 93 26.58 12.47 3.61
N ARG A 94 27.57 11.59 3.82
CA ARG A 94 28.27 11.39 5.09
C ARG A 94 29.25 12.50 5.48
N HIS A 95 29.50 13.47 4.59
CA HIS A 95 30.36 14.62 4.89
C HIS A 95 29.68 15.64 5.82
N ARG A 96 28.62 16.30 5.33
CA ARG A 96 27.90 17.37 6.04
C ARG A 96 26.37 17.21 5.97
N GLY A 97 25.89 16.00 5.73
CA GLY A 97 24.47 15.68 5.81
C GLY A 97 23.60 16.18 4.66
N ASN A 98 24.18 16.67 3.55
CA ASN A 98 23.36 17.10 2.41
C ASN A 98 22.56 15.91 1.84
N LYS A 99 21.33 16.16 1.37
CA LYS A 99 20.57 15.19 0.59
C LYS A 99 21.42 14.79 -0.62
N LEU A 100 21.67 13.49 -0.79
CA LEU A 100 22.68 13.03 -1.74
C LEU A 100 22.16 13.08 -3.17
N VAL A 101 20.93 12.64 -3.37
CA VAL A 101 20.27 12.48 -4.66
C VAL A 101 18.99 13.31 -4.65
N TRP A 102 18.98 14.36 -5.47
CA TRP A 102 17.85 15.28 -5.69
C TRP A 102 18.05 16.03 -7.02
N ASN A 103 16.98 16.58 -7.60
CA ASN A 103 16.99 17.38 -8.83
C ASN A 103 17.17 18.88 -8.50
N ASP A 104 16.40 19.81 -9.06
CA ASP A 104 16.42 21.23 -8.67
C ASP A 104 15.60 21.49 -7.38
N TYR A 105 14.74 20.53 -7.00
CA TYR A 105 13.84 20.61 -5.86
C TYR A 105 14.21 19.55 -4.81
N PRO A 106 14.94 19.91 -3.74
CA PRO A 106 15.43 18.92 -2.75
C PRO A 106 14.31 18.21 -1.98
N HIS A 107 13.08 18.71 -2.04
CA HIS A 107 11.90 18.12 -1.39
C HIS A 107 11.11 17.18 -2.30
N GLU A 108 11.47 17.05 -3.58
CA GLU A 108 10.82 16.15 -4.52
C GLU A 108 11.58 14.84 -4.66
N GLU A 109 10.83 13.76 -4.88
CA GLU A 109 11.41 12.47 -5.25
C GLU A 109 11.98 12.56 -6.68
N THR A 110 13.08 11.86 -6.93
CA THR A 110 13.70 11.81 -8.26
C THR A 110 14.14 10.39 -8.60
N SER A 111 14.34 10.14 -9.89
CA SER A 111 14.80 8.85 -10.41
C SER A 111 15.68 9.07 -11.62
N GLY A 112 16.55 8.10 -11.91
CA GLY A 112 17.42 8.18 -13.06
C GLY A 112 18.34 6.98 -13.17
N THR A 113 19.49 7.19 -13.83
CA THR A 113 20.55 6.18 -13.91
C THR A 113 21.90 6.85 -13.67
N CYS A 114 22.76 6.22 -12.87
CA CYS A 114 24.10 6.72 -12.59
C CYS A 114 25.12 5.58 -12.57
N ARG A 115 26.41 5.91 -12.70
CA ARG A 115 27.51 4.94 -12.48
C ARG A 115 28.00 4.94 -11.03
N GLN A 116 27.75 6.04 -10.32
CA GLN A 116 28.07 6.31 -8.93
C GLN A 116 27.23 7.52 -8.49
N PHE A 117 26.96 7.65 -7.21
CA PHE A 117 26.32 8.84 -6.64
C PHE A 117 27.36 9.90 -6.37
N THR A 118 27.09 11.16 -6.71
CA THR A 118 28.00 12.29 -6.45
C THR A 118 27.24 13.38 -5.71
N CYS A 119 27.70 13.71 -4.50
CA CYS A 119 27.09 14.77 -3.72
C CYS A 119 27.27 16.13 -4.41
N LYS A 120 26.16 16.82 -4.68
CA LYS A 120 26.17 18.15 -5.31
C LYS A 120 26.89 19.24 -4.49
N TYR A 121 27.17 19.00 -3.21
CA TYR A 121 27.79 20.01 -2.35
C TYR A 121 29.32 20.07 -2.50
N HIS A 122 30.01 18.96 -2.25
CA HIS A 122 31.48 18.90 -2.23
C HIS A 122 32.04 17.72 -3.04
N ALA A 123 31.24 17.17 -3.94
CA ALA A 123 31.63 16.11 -4.87
C ALA A 123 32.11 14.78 -4.23
N TRP A 124 31.79 14.50 -2.96
CA TRP A 124 31.99 13.15 -2.39
C TRP A 124 31.22 12.13 -3.23
N ARG A 125 31.89 11.03 -3.61
CA ARG A 125 31.31 10.02 -4.52
C ARG A 125 31.17 8.68 -3.84
N TYR A 126 30.04 8.04 -4.10
CA TYR A 126 29.69 6.74 -3.55
C TYR A 126 29.41 5.75 -4.68
N SER A 127 29.91 4.53 -4.55
CA SER A 127 29.59 3.46 -5.48
C SER A 127 28.10 3.11 -5.42
N LEU A 128 27.62 2.28 -6.36
CA LEU A 128 26.24 1.76 -6.29
C LEU A 128 26.04 0.84 -5.07
N ASP A 129 27.13 0.30 -4.51
CA ASP A 129 27.14 -0.52 -3.30
C ASP A 129 27.24 0.32 -2.02
N GLY A 130 27.30 1.64 -2.13
CA GLY A 130 27.33 2.57 -0.99
C GLY A 130 28.74 2.96 -0.52
N GLU A 131 29.79 2.33 -1.04
CA GLU A 131 31.17 2.61 -0.64
C GLU A 131 31.60 4.03 -1.01
N LEU A 132 32.26 4.76 -0.10
CA LEU A 132 32.86 6.07 -0.39
C LEU A 132 34.12 5.88 -1.24
N THR A 133 34.05 6.29 -2.51
CA THR A 133 35.12 6.06 -3.49
C THR A 133 36.00 7.27 -3.72
N PHE A 134 35.53 8.48 -3.42
CA PHE A 134 36.27 9.71 -3.68
C PHE A 134 35.89 10.84 -2.71
N ILE A 135 36.92 11.55 -2.25
CA ILE A 135 36.83 12.80 -1.50
C ILE A 135 37.56 13.88 -2.30
N GLN A 136 36.93 15.05 -2.48
CA GLN A 136 37.59 16.21 -3.08
C GLN A 136 38.63 16.77 -2.10
N GLN A 137 39.89 16.94 -2.53
CA GLN A 137 41.01 17.38 -1.68
C GLN A 137 41.14 16.49 -0.42
N GLU A 138 41.23 15.18 -0.63
CA GLU A 138 41.31 14.17 0.45
C GLU A 138 42.49 14.41 1.41
N ASP A 139 43.57 15.02 0.93
CA ASP A 139 44.77 15.38 1.68
C ASP A 139 44.58 16.51 2.70
N GLU A 140 43.52 17.31 2.59
CA GLU A 140 43.15 18.34 3.58
C GLU A 140 42.37 17.77 4.78
N PHE A 141 42.01 16.47 4.75
CA PHE A 141 41.33 15.80 5.85
C PHE A 141 42.33 15.13 6.80
N PHE A 142 42.03 15.16 8.11
CA PHE A 142 42.84 14.53 9.15
C PHE A 142 42.69 13.01 9.13
N ASP A 143 43.56 12.31 8.39
CA ASP A 143 43.64 10.84 8.30
C ASP A 143 42.28 10.16 8.04
N VAL A 144 41.51 10.68 7.06
CA VAL A 144 40.17 10.18 6.78
C VAL A 144 40.19 8.74 6.24
N ASP A 145 39.60 7.82 7.00
CA ASP A 145 39.36 6.45 6.55
C ASP A 145 38.01 6.36 5.82
N LYS A 146 38.05 6.33 4.48
CA LYS A 146 36.86 6.24 3.62
C LYS A 146 35.94 5.06 3.96
N SER A 147 36.48 3.95 4.47
CA SER A 147 35.67 2.76 4.81
C SER A 147 34.64 3.03 5.92
N ARG A 148 34.86 4.06 6.75
CA ARG A 148 33.95 4.46 7.84
C ARG A 148 32.82 5.39 7.40
N TYR A 149 32.89 5.90 6.18
CA TYR A 149 32.01 6.95 5.66
C TYR A 149 31.27 6.55 4.39
N GLY A 150 31.07 5.25 4.14
CA GLY A 150 30.10 4.76 3.16
C GLY A 150 28.66 5.17 3.49
N LEU A 151 27.75 5.08 2.52
CA LEU A 151 26.33 5.35 2.75
C LEU A 151 25.76 4.41 3.82
N VAL A 152 24.89 4.96 4.68
CA VAL A 152 24.24 4.14 5.71
C VAL A 152 23.22 3.23 5.03
N PRO A 153 23.35 1.90 5.12
CA PRO A 153 22.44 0.97 4.46
C PRO A 153 21.06 1.01 5.10
N VAL A 154 20.04 0.78 4.29
CA VAL A 154 18.67 0.49 4.72
C VAL A 154 18.38 -0.93 4.26
N ARG A 155 17.77 -1.76 5.12
CA ARG A 155 17.42 -3.13 4.70
C ARG A 155 16.49 -3.06 3.50
N CYS A 156 16.75 -3.88 2.49
CA CYS A 156 16.02 -3.88 1.23
C CYS A 156 15.86 -5.31 0.77
N GLU A 157 14.62 -5.73 0.55
CA GLU A 157 14.27 -7.06 0.05
C GLU A 157 13.18 -6.93 -1.02
N VAL A 158 13.15 -7.89 -1.94
CA VAL A 158 12.21 -7.90 -3.07
C VAL A 158 11.35 -9.15 -2.96
N TRP A 159 10.04 -8.98 -3.05
CA TRP A 159 9.05 -10.06 -3.09
C TRP A 159 8.17 -9.85 -4.32
N GLU A 160 8.10 -10.82 -5.25
CA GLU A 160 7.26 -10.74 -6.47
C GLU A 160 7.39 -9.41 -7.27
N GLY A 161 8.62 -8.87 -7.30
CA GLY A 161 8.95 -7.59 -7.93
C GLY A 161 8.60 -6.35 -7.11
N PHE A 162 7.94 -6.50 -5.96
CA PHE A 162 7.69 -5.43 -4.99
C PHE A 162 8.90 -5.21 -4.10
N ILE A 163 9.39 -3.96 -4.02
CA ILE A 163 10.56 -3.58 -3.24
C ILE A 163 10.10 -3.08 -1.86
N PHE A 164 10.61 -3.72 -0.81
CA PHE A 164 10.38 -3.30 0.57
C PHE A 164 11.66 -2.82 1.21
N VAL A 165 11.53 -1.84 2.11
CA VAL A 165 12.62 -1.34 2.94
C VAL A 165 12.29 -1.42 4.42
N ASN A 166 13.30 -1.59 5.27
CA ASN A 166 13.15 -1.48 6.72
C ASN A 166 14.33 -0.70 7.32
N LEU A 167 14.04 0.27 8.18
CA LEU A 167 15.05 1.12 8.80
C LEU A 167 15.73 0.41 9.99
N ASP A 168 15.10 -0.63 10.55
CA ASP A 168 15.72 -1.50 11.54
C ASP A 168 16.63 -2.54 10.87
N GLN A 169 17.94 -2.42 11.10
CA GLN A 169 18.94 -3.36 10.58
C GLN A 169 18.78 -4.78 11.14
N HIS A 170 18.07 -4.93 12.26
CA HIS A 170 17.81 -6.20 12.93
C HIS A 170 16.42 -6.77 12.63
N ALA A 171 15.68 -6.19 11.68
CA ALA A 171 14.37 -6.70 11.29
C ALA A 171 14.42 -8.18 10.86
N LYS A 172 13.32 -8.90 11.06
CA LYS A 172 13.17 -10.25 10.49
C LYS A 172 13.19 -10.18 8.95
N PRO A 173 13.60 -11.24 8.25
CA PRO A 173 13.49 -11.32 6.78
C PRO A 173 12.08 -10.95 6.28
N LEU A 174 11.99 -10.38 5.07
CA LEU A 174 10.71 -9.92 4.50
C LEU A 174 9.72 -11.08 4.33
N ALA A 175 10.19 -12.24 3.87
CA ALA A 175 9.35 -13.42 3.69
C ALA A 175 8.67 -13.87 4.99
N ASP A 176 9.42 -13.83 6.11
CA ASP A 176 8.88 -14.16 7.43
C ASP A 176 7.87 -13.11 7.92
N TYR A 177 8.09 -11.84 7.55
CA TYR A 177 7.18 -10.75 7.89
C TYR A 177 5.86 -10.86 7.14
N LEU A 178 5.91 -10.98 5.80
CA LEU A 178 4.71 -11.04 4.94
C LEU A 178 3.90 -12.33 5.14
N GLY A 179 4.57 -13.43 5.49
CA GLY A 179 3.93 -14.64 5.99
C GLY A 179 3.02 -15.36 4.98
N PRO A 180 2.01 -16.11 5.48
CA PRO A 180 1.18 -16.99 4.64
C PRO A 180 0.37 -16.27 3.57
N LEU A 181 -0.09 -15.04 3.82
CA LEU A 181 -0.88 -14.28 2.86
C LEU A 181 -0.10 -14.00 1.58
N ALA A 182 1.12 -13.46 1.72
CA ALA A 182 1.99 -13.22 0.57
C ALA A 182 2.38 -14.53 -0.11
N LYS A 183 2.73 -15.55 0.66
CA LYS A 183 3.05 -16.88 0.12
C LYS A 183 1.90 -17.47 -0.71
N GLY A 184 0.65 -17.25 -0.28
CA GLY A 184 -0.55 -17.75 -0.98
C GLY A 184 -0.74 -17.15 -2.36
N ILE A 185 -0.15 -15.99 -2.65
CA ILE A 185 -0.30 -15.25 -3.91
C ILE A 185 0.99 -15.17 -4.72
N GLU A 186 2.05 -15.87 -4.31
CA GLU A 186 3.27 -16.05 -5.11
C GLU A 186 2.94 -16.71 -6.46
N GLY A 187 3.68 -16.30 -7.49
CA GLY A 187 3.44 -16.73 -8.87
C GLY A 187 2.30 -16.02 -9.60
N TYR A 188 1.57 -15.10 -8.96
CA TYR A 188 0.69 -14.19 -9.70
C TYR A 188 1.53 -13.32 -10.67
N PRO A 189 1.11 -13.11 -11.93
CA PRO A 189 1.96 -12.51 -12.96
C PRO A 189 2.04 -10.97 -12.86
N PHE A 190 2.44 -10.45 -11.71
CA PHE A 190 2.53 -9.00 -11.46
C PHE A 190 3.46 -8.29 -12.46
N HIS A 191 4.51 -8.98 -12.92
CA HIS A 191 5.54 -8.46 -13.82
C HIS A 191 5.08 -8.28 -15.27
N GLU A 192 3.98 -8.92 -15.67
CA GLU A 192 3.38 -8.74 -17.01
C GLU A 192 2.60 -7.41 -17.10
N MET A 193 2.22 -6.84 -15.95
CA MET A 193 1.33 -5.67 -15.87
C MET A 193 2.14 -4.37 -15.72
N THR A 194 2.77 -3.96 -16.81
CA THR A 194 3.72 -2.84 -16.85
C THR A 194 3.12 -1.50 -17.31
N GLU A 195 1.87 -1.47 -17.77
CA GLU A 195 1.15 -0.23 -18.03
C GLU A 195 0.56 0.29 -16.72
N VAL A 196 0.92 1.52 -16.35
CA VAL A 196 0.69 2.04 -15.00
C VAL A 196 -0.03 3.37 -15.04
N TYR A 197 -1.11 3.46 -14.26
CA TYR A 197 -1.81 4.71 -13.99
C TYR A 197 -1.75 5.00 -12.50
N SER A 198 -1.16 6.12 -12.12
CA SER A 198 -0.97 6.49 -10.72
C SER A 198 -1.57 7.85 -10.40
N TYR A 199 -2.04 8.01 -9.17
CA TYR A 199 -2.42 9.29 -8.61
C TYR A 199 -1.93 9.39 -7.17
N LYS A 200 -1.79 10.64 -6.71
CA LYS A 200 -1.28 10.99 -5.38
C LYS A 200 -2.11 12.12 -4.81
N ALA A 201 -2.46 12.02 -3.53
CA ALA A 201 -3.22 13.04 -2.82
C ALA A 201 -2.66 13.21 -1.40
N GLU A 202 -2.76 14.44 -0.87
CA GLU A 202 -2.71 14.66 0.58
C GLU A 202 -4.15 14.58 1.08
N VAL A 203 -4.39 13.70 2.05
CA VAL A 203 -5.72 13.45 2.62
C VAL A 203 -5.73 13.89 4.08
N GLY A 204 -6.73 14.69 4.45
CA GLY A 204 -6.94 15.24 5.79
C GLY A 204 -7.54 14.25 6.80
N SER A 205 -7.09 13.00 6.78
CA SER A 205 -7.47 11.97 7.75
C SER A 205 -6.26 11.20 8.25
N ASN A 206 -6.38 10.57 9.43
CA ASN A 206 -5.42 9.58 9.90
C ASN A 206 -5.32 8.43 8.89
N TRP A 207 -4.11 7.90 8.72
CA TRP A 207 -3.81 6.83 7.79
C TRP A 207 -4.59 5.54 8.09
N LYS A 208 -4.86 5.22 9.36
CA LYS A 208 -5.61 4.02 9.75
C LYS A 208 -7.08 4.10 9.32
N LEU A 209 -7.72 5.25 9.57
CA LEU A 209 -9.09 5.50 9.11
C LEU A 209 -9.21 5.42 7.58
N PHE A 210 -8.16 5.82 6.86
CA PHE A 210 -8.15 5.68 5.41
C PHE A 210 -8.03 4.23 4.96
N ILE A 211 -7.24 3.42 5.67
CA ILE A 211 -7.17 1.97 5.44
C ILE A 211 -8.51 1.30 5.77
N ASP A 212 -9.25 1.75 6.80
CA ASP A 212 -10.54 1.20 7.19
C ASP A 212 -11.48 1.08 5.97
N ALA A 213 -11.62 2.14 5.17
CA ALA A 213 -12.47 2.16 3.96
C ALA A 213 -12.04 1.18 2.85
N PHE A 214 -10.83 0.62 2.89
CA PHE A 214 -10.38 -0.41 1.94
C PHE A 214 -10.25 -1.80 2.59
N ALA A 215 -10.45 -1.88 3.91
CA ALA A 215 -10.45 -3.10 4.70
C ALA A 215 -11.88 -3.62 4.97
N GLU A 216 -12.90 -2.82 4.66
CA GLU A 216 -14.31 -3.21 4.57
C GLU A 216 -14.95 -2.67 3.29
N PHE A 217 -16.15 -3.17 2.96
CA PHE A 217 -16.94 -2.71 1.81
C PHE A 217 -18.42 -2.51 2.18
N TYR A 218 -18.69 -2.35 3.48
CA TYR A 218 -20.00 -2.05 4.04
C TYR A 218 -20.52 -0.68 3.58
N HIS A 219 -19.63 0.31 3.42
CA HIS A 219 -20.01 1.62 2.89
C HIS A 219 -20.31 1.63 1.39
N ALA A 220 -19.72 0.69 0.62
CA ALA A 220 -19.72 0.74 -0.84
C ALA A 220 -21.13 0.81 -1.48
N PRO A 221 -22.15 0.05 -1.02
CA PRO A 221 -23.52 0.17 -1.51
C PRO A 221 -24.15 1.57 -1.39
N VAL A 222 -23.69 2.37 -0.42
CA VAL A 222 -24.26 3.68 -0.07
C VAL A 222 -23.42 4.79 -0.66
N LEU A 223 -22.13 4.83 -0.34
CA LEU A 223 -21.23 5.93 -0.71
C LEU A 223 -21.04 5.99 -2.22
N HIS A 224 -20.81 4.83 -2.84
CA HIS A 224 -20.50 4.74 -4.26
C HIS A 224 -21.72 4.62 -5.17
N GLN A 225 -22.94 4.80 -4.65
CA GLN A 225 -24.19 4.63 -5.41
C GLN A 225 -24.22 5.45 -6.72
N GLY A 226 -23.58 6.64 -6.73
CA GLY A 226 -23.48 7.50 -7.92
C GLY A 226 -22.61 6.93 -9.04
N GLN A 227 -21.85 5.88 -8.75
CA GLN A 227 -21.04 5.18 -9.75
C GLN A 227 -21.84 4.14 -10.52
N TYR A 228 -23.01 3.73 -10.05
CA TYR A 228 -23.89 2.78 -10.71
C TYR A 228 -24.98 3.47 -11.55
N THR A 229 -25.67 2.71 -12.41
CA THR A 229 -26.98 3.16 -12.91
C THR A 229 -27.99 3.19 -11.77
N LYS A 230 -29.11 3.90 -11.93
CA LYS A 230 -30.12 4.02 -10.86
C LYS A 230 -30.67 2.66 -10.44
N GLU A 231 -30.90 1.78 -11.40
CA GLU A 231 -31.44 0.45 -11.20
C GLU A 231 -30.44 -0.46 -10.47
N GLU A 232 -29.17 -0.43 -10.86
CA GLU A 232 -28.13 -1.22 -10.19
C GLU A 232 -27.82 -0.68 -8.79
N ALA A 233 -27.79 0.64 -8.59
CA ALA A 233 -27.66 1.26 -7.27
C ALA A 233 -28.78 0.80 -6.32
N ALA A 234 -30.04 0.84 -6.78
CA ALA A 234 -31.18 0.42 -5.96
C ALA A 234 -31.11 -1.08 -5.58
N LYS A 235 -30.64 -1.92 -6.50
CA LYS A 235 -30.44 -3.36 -6.26
C LYS A 235 -29.32 -3.62 -5.26
N ILE A 236 -28.16 -2.99 -5.43
CA ILE A 236 -27.01 -3.14 -4.52
C ILE A 236 -27.37 -2.62 -3.13
N LEU A 237 -28.02 -1.47 -3.03
CA LEU A 237 -28.47 -0.91 -1.75
C LEU A 237 -29.43 -1.86 -1.00
N LYS A 238 -30.35 -2.49 -1.73
CA LYS A 238 -31.28 -3.47 -1.15
C LYS A 238 -30.58 -4.75 -0.70
N TYR A 239 -29.52 -5.15 -1.41
CA TYR A 239 -28.74 -6.34 -1.09
C TYR A 239 -27.80 -6.10 0.10
N GLY A 240 -27.22 -4.91 0.20
CA GLY A 240 -26.21 -4.58 1.21
C GLY A 240 -24.85 -5.19 0.88
N PHE A 241 -24.04 -5.40 1.91
CA PHE A 241 -22.71 -5.99 1.79
C PHE A 241 -22.52 -7.20 2.70
N GLU A 242 -21.88 -8.24 2.15
CA GLU A 242 -21.38 -9.39 2.89
C GLU A 242 -20.13 -9.93 2.17
N ALA A 243 -19.02 -10.08 2.91
CA ALA A 243 -17.79 -10.59 2.33
C ALA A 243 -17.88 -12.08 1.97
N LEU A 244 -17.12 -12.49 0.96
CA LEU A 244 -16.91 -13.89 0.61
C LEU A 244 -15.95 -14.59 1.58
N HIS A 245 -14.93 -13.86 2.05
CA HIS A 245 -13.92 -14.38 2.95
C HIS A 245 -13.23 -13.25 3.73
N TYR A 246 -12.85 -13.52 4.97
CA TYR A 246 -11.84 -12.75 5.70
C TYR A 246 -10.76 -13.69 6.22
N GLU A 247 -9.50 -13.29 6.02
CA GLU A 247 -8.35 -13.90 6.70
C GLU A 247 -7.64 -12.84 7.54
N VAL A 248 -7.54 -13.07 8.85
CA VAL A 248 -6.72 -12.24 9.75
C VAL A 248 -5.43 -13.00 10.05
N ALA A 249 -4.32 -12.51 9.51
CA ALA A 249 -2.99 -13.10 9.65
C ALA A 249 -2.03 -12.04 10.22
N SER A 250 -2.23 -11.68 11.49
CA SER A 250 -1.56 -10.56 12.15
C SER A 250 -0.03 -10.52 11.88
N PRO A 251 0.53 -9.36 11.49
CA PRO A 251 -0.10 -8.04 11.47
C PRO A 251 -0.91 -7.72 10.20
N HIS A 252 -1.08 -8.69 9.32
CA HIS A 252 -1.71 -8.54 8.02
C HIS A 252 -3.16 -9.05 8.02
N GLY A 253 -3.89 -8.76 6.95
CA GLY A 253 -5.22 -9.31 6.74
C GLY A 253 -5.62 -9.25 5.28
N MET A 254 -6.69 -9.96 4.93
CA MET A 254 -7.30 -9.86 3.61
C MET A 254 -8.81 -10.02 3.68
N ILE A 255 -9.48 -9.42 2.71
CA ILE A 255 -10.91 -9.59 2.46
C ILE A 255 -11.11 -10.00 1.00
N SER A 256 -11.94 -11.02 0.78
CA SER A 256 -12.44 -11.41 -0.54
C SER A 256 -13.87 -10.94 -0.70
N VAL A 257 -14.15 -10.26 -1.81
CA VAL A 257 -15.43 -9.58 -2.05
C VAL A 257 -16.01 -10.01 -3.39
N TRP A 258 -17.33 -10.15 -3.42
CA TRP A 258 -18.07 -10.41 -4.64
C TRP A 258 -18.14 -9.14 -5.49
N GLY A 259 -18.05 -9.30 -6.80
CA GLY A 259 -18.10 -8.19 -7.75
C GLY A 259 -19.35 -8.21 -8.61
N GLY A 260 -19.59 -7.09 -9.28
CA GLY A 260 -20.39 -7.08 -10.49
C GLY A 260 -19.68 -7.93 -11.54
N GLN A 261 -20.45 -8.74 -12.27
CA GLN A 261 -19.89 -9.61 -13.30
C GLN A 261 -19.11 -8.77 -14.32
N SER A 262 -17.91 -9.23 -14.67
CA SER A 262 -17.10 -8.65 -15.73
C SER A 262 -16.78 -9.77 -16.74
N PRO A 263 -17.37 -9.75 -17.94
CA PRO A 263 -18.33 -8.76 -18.45
C PRO A 263 -19.69 -8.80 -17.71
N PRO A 264 -20.44 -7.67 -17.69
CA PRO A 264 -21.75 -7.61 -17.05
C PRO A 264 -22.78 -8.49 -17.77
N ALA A 265 -23.63 -9.20 -17.02
CA ALA A 265 -24.70 -10.01 -17.62
C ALA A 265 -25.84 -9.19 -18.22
N ASP A 266 -26.09 -7.97 -17.71
CA ASP A 266 -27.08 -7.05 -18.26
C ASP A 266 -26.42 -5.72 -18.63
N LEU A 267 -26.34 -5.44 -19.92
CA LEU A 267 -25.75 -4.21 -20.45
C LEU A 267 -26.60 -2.96 -20.14
N ASN A 268 -27.85 -3.10 -19.72
CA ASN A 268 -28.67 -1.97 -19.27
C ASN A 268 -28.29 -1.51 -17.85
N MET A 269 -27.55 -2.32 -17.10
CA MET A 269 -27.11 -2.02 -15.73
C MET A 269 -25.73 -1.36 -15.65
N VAL A 270 -25.16 -0.98 -16.80
CA VAL A 270 -23.88 -0.26 -16.90
C VAL A 270 -24.02 1.03 -17.70
N LYS A 271 -23.12 1.99 -17.48
CA LYS A 271 -23.20 3.30 -18.13
C LYS A 271 -22.99 3.16 -19.66
N PRO A 272 -23.50 4.08 -20.49
CA PRO A 272 -23.23 4.07 -21.93
C PRO A 272 -21.74 4.01 -22.27
N MET A 273 -20.90 4.77 -21.55
CA MET A 273 -19.46 4.76 -21.75
C MET A 273 -18.83 3.41 -21.43
N ASP A 274 -19.28 2.75 -20.37
CA ASP A 274 -18.80 1.42 -19.97
C ASP A 274 -19.01 0.39 -21.07
N ARG A 275 -20.17 0.46 -21.76
CA ARG A 275 -20.50 -0.42 -22.90
C ARG A 275 -19.59 -0.19 -24.10
N VAL A 276 -19.32 1.08 -24.41
CA VAL A 276 -18.50 1.46 -25.57
C VAL A 276 -17.05 1.07 -25.36
N LEU A 277 -16.51 1.35 -24.17
CA LEU A 277 -15.11 1.08 -23.85
C LEU A 277 -14.88 -0.34 -23.32
N ARG A 278 -15.94 -1.09 -22.99
CA ARG A 278 -15.89 -2.42 -22.38
C ARG A 278 -15.03 -2.42 -21.11
N SER A 279 -15.31 -1.46 -20.25
CA SER A 279 -14.64 -1.22 -18.97
C SER A 279 -15.61 -0.52 -18.02
N GLY A 280 -15.29 -0.40 -16.74
CA GLY A 280 -16.13 0.36 -15.81
C GLY A 280 -15.73 0.10 -14.36
N LEU A 281 -16.73 -0.14 -13.52
CA LEU A 281 -16.60 -0.21 -12.06
C LEU A 281 -15.62 -1.28 -11.54
N PHE A 282 -15.34 -2.31 -12.35
CA PHE A 282 -14.45 -3.43 -12.03
C PHE A 282 -13.22 -3.49 -12.98
N GLY A 283 -12.98 -2.41 -13.74
CA GLY A 283 -11.95 -2.32 -14.75
C GLY A 283 -12.37 -2.88 -16.13
N PRO A 284 -11.40 -3.10 -17.04
CA PRO A 284 -11.65 -3.69 -18.36
C PRO A 284 -12.38 -5.05 -18.25
N TRP A 285 -13.28 -5.32 -19.20
CA TRP A 285 -14.06 -6.56 -19.20
C TRP A 285 -13.30 -7.76 -19.74
N GLU A 286 -12.34 -7.51 -20.60
CA GLU A 286 -11.47 -8.54 -21.15
C GLU A 286 -10.36 -8.86 -20.16
N ARG A 287 -10.37 -10.10 -19.69
CA ARG A 287 -9.22 -10.66 -18.97
C ARG A 287 -8.04 -10.81 -19.94
N PRO A 288 -6.83 -10.34 -19.58
CA PRO A 288 -5.68 -10.49 -20.45
C PRO A 288 -5.27 -11.97 -20.57
N ASP A 289 -4.81 -12.33 -21.76
CA ASP A 289 -4.29 -13.67 -22.08
C ASP A 289 -2.78 -13.70 -21.76
N ILE A 290 -2.46 -13.97 -20.49
CA ILE A 290 -1.10 -14.08 -19.95
C ILE A 290 -0.98 -15.32 -19.07
N GLU A 291 0.21 -15.93 -19.05
CA GLU A 291 0.51 -17.06 -18.16
C GLU A 291 0.41 -16.63 -16.68
N GLY A 292 -0.05 -17.52 -15.80
CA GLY A 292 -0.20 -17.25 -14.36
C GLY A 292 -1.55 -16.67 -13.92
N LEU A 293 -2.45 -16.34 -14.85
CA LEU A 293 -3.83 -16.02 -14.52
C LEU A 293 -4.75 -17.25 -14.45
N ASP A 294 -4.40 -18.36 -15.10
CA ASP A 294 -5.14 -19.62 -15.03
C ASP A 294 -4.17 -20.83 -14.96
N PRO A 295 -4.16 -21.61 -13.87
CA PRO A 295 -4.92 -21.40 -12.63
C PRO A 295 -4.39 -20.22 -11.81
N LEU A 296 -5.26 -19.59 -11.04
CA LEU A 296 -4.86 -18.57 -10.05
C LEU A 296 -4.10 -19.22 -8.86
N PRO A 297 -3.18 -18.47 -8.21
CA PRO A 297 -2.59 -18.89 -6.95
C PRO A 297 -3.66 -19.18 -5.88
N PRO A 298 -3.40 -20.11 -4.94
CA PRO A 298 -4.42 -20.58 -3.98
C PRO A 298 -4.91 -19.52 -3.00
N GLY A 299 -4.12 -18.47 -2.75
CA GLY A 299 -4.50 -17.32 -1.92
C GLY A 299 -5.42 -16.33 -2.64
N VAL A 300 -5.55 -16.43 -3.97
CA VAL A 300 -6.49 -15.62 -4.76
C VAL A 300 -7.81 -16.37 -4.92
N ASN A 301 -8.93 -15.68 -4.65
CA ASN A 301 -10.27 -16.22 -4.52
C ASN A 301 -10.31 -17.44 -3.58
N PRO A 302 -9.95 -17.28 -2.30
CA PRO A 302 -9.81 -18.41 -1.36
C PRO A 302 -11.13 -19.17 -1.16
N ALA A 303 -12.26 -18.47 -1.27
CA ALA A 303 -13.59 -19.07 -1.20
C ALA A 303 -13.98 -19.85 -2.47
N LYS A 304 -13.20 -19.74 -3.56
CA LYS A 304 -13.49 -20.26 -4.91
C LYS A 304 -14.89 -19.85 -5.38
N ALA A 305 -15.29 -18.64 -5.01
CA ALA A 305 -16.62 -18.12 -5.30
C ALA A 305 -16.72 -17.78 -6.79
N LYS A 306 -17.82 -18.17 -7.43
CA LYS A 306 -18.08 -17.84 -8.84
C LYS A 306 -18.34 -16.35 -9.05
N GLN A 307 -18.82 -15.66 -8.02
CA GLN A 307 -19.13 -14.24 -8.02
C GLN A 307 -17.96 -13.38 -7.51
N TRP A 308 -16.78 -13.98 -7.33
CA TRP A 308 -15.58 -13.26 -6.89
C TRP A 308 -15.28 -12.08 -7.81
N GLY A 309 -15.06 -10.91 -7.20
CA GLY A 309 -14.72 -9.67 -7.90
C GLY A 309 -13.31 -9.21 -7.58
N ILE A 310 -12.93 -9.27 -6.30
CA ILE A 310 -11.68 -8.71 -5.81
C ILE A 310 -11.23 -9.41 -4.53
N ASP A 311 -9.92 -9.54 -4.39
CA ASP A 311 -9.27 -9.75 -3.09
C ASP A 311 -8.44 -8.52 -2.72
N SER A 312 -8.68 -7.97 -1.54
CA SER A 312 -7.90 -6.87 -0.96
C SER A 312 -7.00 -7.40 0.14
N PHE A 313 -5.69 -7.40 -0.10
CA PHE A 313 -4.67 -7.75 0.88
C PHE A 313 -4.15 -6.49 1.54
N HIS A 314 -4.12 -6.48 2.87
CA HIS A 314 -3.51 -5.44 3.67
C HIS A 314 -2.22 -5.96 4.31
N PHE A 315 -1.09 -5.56 3.74
CA PHE A 315 0.23 -5.77 4.29
C PHE A 315 0.63 -4.55 5.11
N PHE A 316 0.28 -4.60 6.40
CA PHE A 316 0.63 -3.58 7.39
C PHE A 316 2.11 -3.15 7.28
N PRO A 317 2.42 -1.84 7.48
CA PRO A 317 1.48 -0.76 7.74
C PRO A 317 1.03 0.00 6.49
N ASN A 318 1.82 0.00 5.42
CA ASN A 318 1.71 1.02 4.38
C ASN A 318 1.31 0.48 3.01
N PHE A 319 0.96 -0.80 2.87
CA PHE A 319 0.78 -1.44 1.58
C PHE A 319 -0.52 -2.22 1.51
N MET A 320 -1.38 -1.86 0.57
CA MET A 320 -2.47 -2.73 0.13
C MET A 320 -2.26 -3.17 -1.31
N LEU A 321 -2.63 -4.43 -1.58
CA LEU A 321 -2.57 -5.06 -2.88
C LEU A 321 -3.95 -5.62 -3.19
N LEU A 322 -4.56 -5.14 -4.28
CA LEU A 322 -5.92 -5.51 -4.66
C LEU A 322 -5.85 -6.24 -6.00
N ILE A 323 -6.23 -7.53 -6.00
CA ILE A 323 -6.24 -8.38 -7.20
C ILE A 323 -7.68 -8.48 -7.69
N TRP A 324 -7.92 -8.06 -8.93
CA TRP A 324 -9.25 -8.01 -9.52
C TRP A 324 -9.48 -9.20 -10.43
N ALA A 325 -10.71 -9.73 -10.41
CA ALA A 325 -11.13 -10.86 -11.23
C ALA A 325 -10.84 -10.70 -12.73
N PRO A 326 -10.93 -9.50 -13.34
CA PRO A 326 -10.55 -9.31 -14.74
C PRO A 326 -9.05 -9.36 -15.01
N GLY A 327 -8.20 -9.76 -14.05
CA GLY A 327 -6.78 -10.02 -14.31
C GLY A 327 -5.92 -8.77 -14.37
N TRP A 328 -6.22 -7.78 -13.53
CA TRP A 328 -5.39 -6.62 -13.26
C TRP A 328 -5.26 -6.44 -11.75
N TYR A 329 -4.30 -5.64 -11.30
CA TYR A 329 -4.18 -5.31 -9.87
C TYR A 329 -3.97 -3.82 -9.65
N LEU A 330 -4.22 -3.40 -8.43
CA LEU A 330 -3.81 -2.08 -7.97
C LEU A 330 -3.12 -2.18 -6.62
N THR A 331 -2.37 -1.14 -6.30
CA THR A 331 -1.75 -0.97 -4.99
C THR A 331 -2.12 0.36 -4.39
N TYR A 332 -2.25 0.36 -3.07
CA TYR A 332 -2.35 1.59 -2.29
C TYR A 332 -1.19 1.70 -1.31
N HIS A 333 -0.68 2.93 -1.18
CA HIS A 333 0.33 3.27 -0.19
C HIS A 333 -0.12 4.43 0.69
N TYR A 334 0.16 4.26 1.99
CA TYR A 334 -0.27 5.19 3.02
C TYR A 334 0.96 5.74 3.73
N TRP A 335 1.20 7.04 3.57
CA TRP A 335 2.38 7.73 4.09
C TRP A 335 1.97 8.82 5.09
N PRO A 336 1.70 8.46 6.36
CA PRO A 336 1.35 9.44 7.39
C PRO A 336 2.33 10.60 7.50
N THR A 337 1.80 11.81 7.48
CA THR A 337 2.55 13.07 7.62
C THR A 337 2.25 13.74 8.95
N ALA A 338 1.04 13.54 9.49
CA ALA A 338 0.61 14.00 10.81
C ALA A 338 -0.42 13.02 11.42
N VAL A 339 -0.86 13.28 12.65
CA VAL A 339 -1.91 12.48 13.32
C VAL A 339 -3.22 12.47 12.52
N ASP A 340 -3.52 13.53 11.79
CA ASP A 340 -4.77 13.75 11.05
C ASP A 340 -4.53 13.92 9.55
N LYS A 341 -3.33 13.55 9.06
CA LYS A 341 -2.97 13.69 7.65
C LYS A 341 -2.05 12.59 7.16
N HIS A 342 -2.25 12.21 5.91
CA HIS A 342 -1.32 11.33 5.21
C HIS A 342 -1.26 11.65 3.72
N ILE A 343 -0.19 11.18 3.09
CA ILE A 343 -0.12 11.10 1.64
C ILE A 343 -0.63 9.73 1.22
N PHE A 344 -1.62 9.72 0.33
CA PHE A 344 -2.14 8.53 -0.32
C PHE A 344 -1.59 8.43 -1.74
N GLU A 345 -1.13 7.24 -2.12
CA GLU A 345 -0.68 6.94 -3.48
C GLU A 345 -1.45 5.71 -3.98
N GLY A 346 -2.19 5.87 -5.08
CA GLY A 346 -2.89 4.78 -5.74
C GLY A 346 -2.30 4.50 -7.11
N THR A 347 -2.02 3.22 -7.39
CA THR A 347 -1.39 2.80 -8.65
C THR A 347 -2.10 1.58 -9.21
N LEU A 348 -2.59 1.69 -10.44
CA LEU A 348 -3.23 0.59 -11.18
C LEU A 348 -2.24 0.02 -12.18
N TYR A 349 -2.23 -1.30 -12.31
CA TYR A 349 -1.31 -2.06 -13.14
C TYR A 349 -2.08 -2.92 -14.13
N PHE A 350 -1.81 -2.72 -15.41
CA PHE A 350 -2.42 -3.46 -16.50
C PHE A 350 -1.36 -4.04 -17.43
N VAL A 351 -1.73 -5.10 -18.15
CA VAL A 351 -0.95 -5.55 -19.31
C VAL A 351 -0.95 -4.42 -20.36
N PRO A 352 0.19 -4.14 -21.04
CA PRO A 352 0.25 -3.11 -22.07
C PRO A 352 -0.85 -3.24 -23.12
N PRO A 353 -1.60 -2.16 -23.41
CA PRO A 353 -2.73 -2.21 -24.33
C PRO A 353 -2.27 -2.47 -25.77
N LYS A 354 -2.97 -3.35 -26.49
CA LYS A 354 -2.64 -3.72 -27.88
C LYS A 354 -3.15 -2.68 -28.88
N ASN A 355 -4.11 -1.85 -28.48
CA ASN A 355 -4.78 -0.88 -29.34
C ASN A 355 -5.38 0.28 -28.51
N ALA A 356 -5.83 1.32 -29.21
CA ALA A 356 -6.39 2.51 -28.59
C ALA A 356 -7.63 2.24 -27.72
N ARG A 357 -8.47 1.26 -28.07
CA ARG A 357 -9.66 0.92 -27.27
C ARG A 357 -9.24 0.33 -25.91
N GLU A 358 -8.30 -0.61 -25.90
CA GLU A 358 -7.78 -1.20 -24.66
C GLU A 358 -7.12 -0.15 -23.76
N ARG A 359 -6.37 0.79 -24.35
CA ARG A 359 -5.82 1.92 -23.60
C ARG A 359 -6.93 2.78 -22.98
N LEU A 360 -7.96 3.14 -23.76
CA LEU A 360 -9.09 3.92 -23.25
C LEU A 360 -9.90 3.16 -22.18
N ALA A 361 -9.97 1.82 -22.28
CA ALA A 361 -10.59 0.97 -21.28
C ALA A 361 -9.83 1.02 -19.94
N GLN A 362 -8.50 0.99 -19.98
CA GLN A 362 -7.64 1.15 -18.81
C GLN A 362 -7.72 2.57 -18.23
N GLU A 363 -7.74 3.60 -19.08
CA GLU A 363 -7.90 5.00 -18.66
C GLU A 363 -9.27 5.24 -17.99
N LEU A 364 -10.36 4.65 -18.51
CA LEU A 364 -11.66 4.70 -17.86
C LEU A 364 -11.60 4.07 -16.46
N ALA A 365 -11.00 2.89 -16.34
CA ALA A 365 -10.80 2.23 -15.05
C ALA A 365 -10.02 3.14 -14.08
N ALA A 366 -8.88 3.68 -14.51
CA ALA A 366 -8.06 4.58 -13.70
C ALA A 366 -8.84 5.79 -13.19
N VAL A 367 -9.68 6.41 -14.04
CA VAL A 367 -10.54 7.53 -13.63
C VAL A 367 -11.60 7.08 -12.62
N THR A 368 -12.25 5.93 -12.84
CA THR A 368 -13.25 5.37 -11.93
C THR A 368 -12.66 5.07 -10.55
N PHE A 369 -11.49 4.45 -10.48
CA PHE A 369 -10.85 4.10 -9.20
C PHE A 369 -10.30 5.31 -8.44
N LYS A 370 -9.83 6.33 -9.17
CA LYS A 370 -9.53 7.62 -8.56
C LYS A 370 -10.79 8.25 -7.95
N GLU A 371 -11.92 8.15 -8.63
CA GLU A 371 -13.20 8.72 -8.18
C GLU A 371 -13.73 8.01 -6.91
N TYR A 372 -13.59 6.69 -6.79
CA TYR A 372 -13.88 5.98 -5.53
C TYR A 372 -13.02 6.53 -4.38
N ALA A 373 -11.69 6.55 -4.57
CA ALA A 373 -10.78 7.02 -3.53
C ALA A 373 -11.04 8.48 -3.11
N LEU A 374 -11.52 9.34 -4.02
CA LEU A 374 -11.90 10.72 -3.69
C LEU A 374 -13.18 10.80 -2.85
N GLN A 375 -14.17 9.93 -3.09
CA GLN A 375 -15.37 9.83 -2.26
C GLN A 375 -15.03 9.33 -0.86
N ASP A 376 -14.15 8.33 -0.76
CA ASP A 376 -13.65 7.82 0.52
C ASP A 376 -12.89 8.90 1.27
N ALA A 377 -11.98 9.61 0.59
CA ALA A 377 -11.19 10.69 1.19
C ALA A 377 -12.09 11.78 1.77
N ASN A 378 -13.07 12.25 1.00
CA ASN A 378 -13.98 13.28 1.48
C ASN A 378 -14.77 12.84 2.73
N THR A 379 -15.26 11.60 2.73
CA THR A 379 -16.04 11.04 3.84
C THR A 379 -15.18 10.87 5.09
N LEU A 380 -13.92 10.46 4.92
CA LEU A 380 -13.00 10.21 6.02
C LEU A 380 -12.35 11.47 6.57
N GLU A 381 -12.19 12.52 5.77
CA GLU A 381 -11.87 13.86 6.28
C GLU A 381 -12.99 14.36 7.18
N ALA A 382 -14.25 14.21 6.77
CA ALA A 382 -15.38 14.55 7.64
C ALA A 382 -15.38 13.72 8.93
N THR A 383 -15.10 12.42 8.83
CA THR A 383 -14.95 11.53 9.99
C THR A 383 -13.86 12.00 10.94
N GLN A 384 -12.67 12.33 10.42
CA GLN A 384 -11.53 12.86 11.18
C GLN A 384 -11.92 14.11 11.99
N THR A 385 -12.68 15.04 11.38
CA THR A 385 -13.12 16.26 12.09
C THR A 385 -13.98 15.93 13.31
N MET A 386 -14.87 14.95 13.18
CA MET A 386 -15.82 14.61 14.24
C MET A 386 -15.18 13.77 15.35
N ILE A 387 -14.36 12.77 15.01
CA ILE A 387 -13.64 12.00 16.04
C ILE A 387 -12.62 12.88 16.79
N GLY A 388 -12.06 13.89 16.11
CA GLY A 388 -11.13 14.86 16.71
C GLY A 388 -11.76 15.68 17.85
N THR A 389 -13.09 15.83 17.87
CA THR A 389 -13.81 16.50 18.97
C THR A 389 -13.78 15.69 20.27
N LYS A 390 -13.57 14.36 20.17
CA LYS A 390 -13.59 13.41 21.29
C LYS A 390 -14.89 13.41 22.11
N VAL A 391 -15.99 13.94 21.56
CA VAL A 391 -17.32 13.93 22.19
C VAL A 391 -17.85 12.51 22.34
N VAL A 392 -17.57 11.66 21.36
CA VAL A 392 -17.76 10.20 21.39
C VAL A 392 -16.43 9.55 21.10
N ARG A 393 -16.11 8.48 21.83
CA ARG A 393 -14.87 7.71 21.63
C ARG A 393 -15.13 6.26 21.28
N ASP A 394 -16.24 5.71 21.74
CA ASP A 394 -16.61 4.31 21.55
C ASP A 394 -17.53 4.15 20.33
N PHE A 395 -17.06 3.43 19.30
CA PHE A 395 -17.81 3.20 18.07
C PHE A 395 -18.11 1.70 17.89
N PRO A 396 -19.39 1.30 17.73
CA PRO A 396 -19.73 -0.08 17.47
C PRO A 396 -19.38 -0.46 16.03
N LEU A 397 -18.62 -1.54 15.85
CA LEU A 397 -18.33 -2.14 14.55
C LEU A 397 -19.07 -3.47 14.39
N CYS A 398 -19.63 -3.71 13.20
CA CYS A 398 -20.35 -4.91 12.83
C CYS A 398 -19.42 -6.07 12.39
N ASP A 399 -20.01 -7.22 12.06
CA ASP A 399 -19.28 -8.44 11.69
C ASP A 399 -18.50 -8.32 10.36
N GLN A 400 -18.85 -7.35 9.51
CA GLN A 400 -18.17 -7.08 8.23
C GLN A 400 -17.02 -6.07 8.38
N GLU A 401 -16.71 -5.65 9.60
CA GLU A 401 -15.69 -4.64 9.90
C GLU A 401 -14.56 -5.24 10.76
N ILE A 402 -14.36 -6.57 10.66
CA ILE A 402 -13.40 -7.30 11.49
C ILE A 402 -11.94 -6.88 11.23
N LEU A 403 -11.60 -6.48 10.00
CA LEU A 403 -10.26 -6.01 9.67
C LEU A 403 -9.93 -4.64 10.28
N LEU A 404 -10.94 -3.80 10.54
CA LEU A 404 -10.76 -2.52 11.23
C LEU A 404 -10.33 -2.79 12.68
N ARG A 405 -11.04 -3.71 13.36
CA ARG A 405 -10.66 -4.19 14.70
C ARG A 405 -9.21 -4.70 14.72
N SER A 406 -8.86 -5.50 13.72
CA SER A 406 -7.49 -6.02 13.57
C SER A 406 -6.46 -4.89 13.39
N LEU A 407 -6.71 -3.94 12.49
CA LEU A 407 -5.80 -2.83 12.20
C LEU A 407 -5.48 -2.00 13.45
N HIS A 408 -6.53 -1.55 14.14
CA HIS A 408 -6.40 -0.71 15.33
C HIS A 408 -5.75 -1.48 16.50
N LYS A 409 -6.10 -2.75 16.67
CA LYS A 409 -5.42 -3.61 17.65
C LYS A 409 -3.94 -3.77 17.34
N VAL A 410 -3.58 -4.07 16.10
CA VAL A 410 -2.19 -4.26 15.67
C VAL A 410 -1.38 -2.99 15.90
N ALA A 411 -1.87 -1.82 15.50
CA ALA A 411 -1.19 -0.55 15.74
C ALA A 411 -0.99 -0.28 17.25
N GLY A 412 -2.02 -0.52 18.06
CA GLY A 412 -1.96 -0.44 19.51
C GLY A 412 -0.93 -1.38 20.14
N ASP A 413 -0.88 -2.63 19.68
CA ASP A 413 0.05 -3.64 20.18
C ASP A 413 1.51 -3.27 19.87
N TYR A 414 1.81 -2.78 18.66
CA TYR A 414 3.16 -2.28 18.31
C TYR A 414 3.60 -1.12 19.21
N VAL A 415 2.74 -0.12 19.41
CA VAL A 415 3.03 1.04 20.27
C VAL A 415 3.23 0.61 21.72
N LYS A 416 2.41 -0.32 22.22
CA LYS A 416 2.52 -0.87 23.57
C LYS A 416 3.80 -1.66 23.77
N GLU A 417 4.14 -2.55 22.84
CA GLU A 417 5.38 -3.34 22.90
C GLU A 417 6.62 -2.43 22.90
N TYR A 418 6.65 -1.43 22.01
CA TYR A 418 7.73 -0.46 21.94
C TYR A 418 7.90 0.31 23.25
N SER A 419 6.80 0.80 23.82
CA SER A 419 6.79 1.56 25.07
C SER A 419 7.29 0.72 26.26
N ASN A 420 6.86 -0.55 26.34
CA ASN A 420 7.30 -1.47 27.38
C ASN A 420 8.79 -1.83 27.27
N ASN A 421 9.28 -2.05 26.05
CA ASN A 421 10.70 -2.33 25.81
C ASN A 421 11.59 -1.11 26.06
N GLY A 422 11.08 0.10 25.82
CA GLY A 422 11.75 1.36 26.14
C GLY A 422 11.85 1.63 27.63
N ALA A 423 10.83 1.27 28.41
CA ALA A 423 10.83 1.41 29.88
C ALA A 423 11.73 0.38 30.60
N ALA A 424 12.15 -0.68 29.90
CA ALA A 424 13.05 -1.72 30.41
C ALA A 424 14.55 -1.44 30.13
N ARG A 425 14.87 -0.34 29.44
CA ARG A 425 16.24 0.15 29.19
C ARG A 425 16.50 1.41 30.00
#